data_AF-H6N871-F1
#
_entry.id   AF-H6N871-F1
#
_cell.length_a   1.000
_cell.length_b   1.000
_cell.length_c   1.000
_cell.angle_alpha   90.00
_cell.angle_beta   90.00
_cell.angle_gamma   90.00
#
_symmetry.space_group_name_H-M   'P 1'
#
loop_
_entity.id
_entity.type
_entity.pdbx_description
1 polymer ?
#
loop_
_entity_poly.entity_id
_entity_poly.type
_entity_poly.pdbx_seq_one_letter_code
_entity_poly.pdbx_strand_id
1 'polypeptide(L)'
;MTSKVILLTSTTSVAVASGGVGIYFLSVPKSARERSFREIFKEESKRAIISTTTEDNEGWKAAVTAYKTDNTGKERDAWGLSDWSTIKSQSNLSHTHATKLKEECVKRVEMKFTGREDAGYLEVFKWCTKATQ
;
A
#
# COMPACT_ATOMS: atom_id res chain seq x y z
N MET A 1 24.00 -48.46 4.05
CA MET A 1 22.99 -47.78 4.90
C MET A 1 22.20 -46.83 4.02
N THR A 2 21.04 -47.26 3.54
CA THR A 2 20.18 -46.52 2.62
C THR A 2 18.73 -46.65 3.08
N SER A 3 18.16 -45.56 3.59
CA SER A 3 16.72 -45.40 3.81
C SER A 3 16.37 -43.95 3.51
N LYS A 4 15.92 -43.63 2.29
CA LYS A 4 14.53 -43.67 1.79
C LYS A 4 13.65 -42.62 2.50
N VAL A 5 13.57 -41.45 1.87
CA VAL A 5 12.60 -40.39 2.16
C VAL A 5 11.24 -40.84 1.62
N ILE A 6 10.25 -40.95 2.50
CA ILE A 6 8.86 -41.29 2.16
C ILE A 6 8.15 -39.98 1.79
N LEU A 7 7.90 -39.78 0.50
CA LEU A 7 6.98 -38.75 -0.01
C LEU A 7 5.55 -39.31 0.09
N LEU A 8 4.74 -38.71 0.96
CA LEU A 8 3.31 -38.97 1.05
C LEU A 8 2.62 -38.38 -0.19
N THR A 9 2.28 -39.22 -1.15
CA THR A 9 1.44 -38.87 -2.30
C THR A 9 -0.03 -38.94 -1.87
N SER A 10 -0.64 -37.79 -1.60
CA SER A 10 -2.08 -37.66 -1.44
C SER A 10 -2.75 -37.86 -2.79
N THR A 11 -3.21 -39.07 -3.06
CA THR A 11 -4.02 -39.43 -4.23
C THR A 11 -5.39 -38.78 -4.10
N THR A 12 -5.62 -37.70 -4.84
CA THR A 12 -6.98 -37.35 -5.28
C THR A 12 -7.10 -37.82 -6.72
N SER A 13 -7.89 -38.87 -6.91
CA SER A 13 -8.12 -39.51 -8.19
C SER A 13 -8.87 -38.55 -9.13
N VAL A 14 -8.26 -38.17 -10.25
CA VAL A 14 -8.97 -37.53 -11.37
C VAL A 14 -9.35 -38.62 -12.36
N ALA A 15 -10.64 -38.95 -12.43
CA ALA A 15 -11.19 -39.81 -13.46
C ALA A 15 -11.24 -39.02 -14.78
N VAL A 16 -10.43 -39.39 -15.77
CA VAL A 16 -10.48 -38.83 -17.13
C VAL A 16 -11.40 -39.68 -18.00
N ALA A 17 -12.65 -39.25 -18.17
CA ALA A 17 -13.51 -39.71 -19.25
C ALA A 17 -13.15 -38.94 -20.54
N SER A 18 -12.92 -39.66 -21.63
CA SER A 18 -12.52 -39.14 -22.93
C SER A 18 -13.55 -38.18 -23.53
N GLY A 19 -13.16 -36.92 -23.76
CA GLY A 19 -13.89 -35.98 -24.63
C GLY A 19 -13.65 -34.50 -24.31
N GLY A 20 -12.93 -33.78 -25.18
CA GLY A 20 -13.07 -32.32 -25.33
C GLY A 20 -12.03 -31.41 -24.66
N VAL A 21 -11.24 -30.75 -25.50
CA VAL A 21 -10.64 -29.40 -25.43
C VAL A 21 -10.65 -28.68 -24.08
N GLY A 22 -9.46 -28.37 -23.55
CA GLY A 22 -9.30 -27.30 -22.58
C GLY A 22 -8.11 -27.45 -21.63
N ILE A 23 -6.88 -27.60 -22.15
CA ILE A 23 -5.73 -27.10 -21.40
C ILE A 23 -5.91 -25.58 -21.33
N TYR A 24 -6.60 -25.11 -20.28
CA TYR A 24 -6.44 -23.74 -19.84
C TYR A 24 -4.97 -23.61 -19.51
N PHE A 25 -4.20 -23.07 -20.48
CA PHE A 25 -2.93 -22.45 -20.20
C PHE A 25 -3.17 -21.64 -18.93
N LEU A 26 -2.57 -22.09 -17.83
CA LEU A 26 -2.34 -21.27 -16.66
C LEU A 26 -1.57 -20.08 -17.18
N SER A 27 -2.32 -19.06 -17.57
CA SER A 27 -1.80 -17.75 -17.88
C SER A 27 -1.32 -17.25 -16.54
N VAL A 28 -0.07 -17.59 -16.20
CA VAL A 28 0.66 -16.93 -15.13
C VAL A 28 0.53 -15.45 -15.47
N PRO A 29 -0.25 -14.67 -14.71
CA PRO A 29 -0.43 -13.26 -15.04
C PRO A 29 0.97 -12.68 -15.09
N LYS A 30 1.29 -12.10 -16.25
CA LYS A 30 2.54 -11.44 -16.59
C LYS A 30 3.04 -10.74 -15.33
N SER A 31 4.11 -11.28 -14.71
CA SER A 31 4.67 -10.84 -13.43
C SER A 31 4.50 -9.32 -13.30
N ALA A 32 3.59 -8.89 -12.43
CA ALA A 32 3.26 -7.49 -12.28
C ALA A 32 4.55 -6.78 -11.86
N ARG A 33 5.11 -5.99 -12.77
CA ARG A 33 6.41 -5.36 -12.55
C ARG A 33 6.26 -4.34 -11.44
N GLU A 34 6.81 -4.66 -10.28
CA GLU A 34 6.88 -3.72 -9.16
C GLU A 34 7.76 -2.50 -9.53
N ARG A 35 7.24 -1.31 -9.28
CA ARG A 35 7.92 -0.02 -9.51
C ARG A 35 7.82 0.84 -8.26
N SER A 36 8.79 1.72 -8.04
CA SER A 36 8.72 2.64 -6.88
C SER A 36 7.52 3.57 -6.99
N PHE A 37 7.01 4.07 -5.86
CA PHE A 37 5.96 5.09 -5.86
C PHE A 37 6.31 6.26 -6.80
N ARG A 38 7.54 6.78 -6.66
CA ARG A 38 8.03 7.90 -7.48
C ARG A 38 8.00 7.59 -8.97
N GLU A 39 8.35 6.38 -9.39
CA GLU A 39 8.32 5.98 -10.79
C GLU A 39 6.89 5.95 -11.35
N ILE A 40 5.94 5.39 -10.61
CA ILE A 40 4.53 5.34 -11.00
C ILE A 40 3.88 6.75 -10.97
N PHE A 41 4.30 7.57 -10.00
CA PHE A 41 3.82 8.93 -9.78
C PHE A 41 4.32 9.95 -10.80
N LYS A 42 5.40 9.67 -11.57
CA LYS A 42 5.91 10.59 -12.60
C LYS A 42 4.90 10.98 -13.67
N GLU A 43 3.90 10.12 -13.94
CA GLU A 43 2.85 10.42 -14.92
C GLU A 43 1.62 11.11 -14.27
N GLU A 44 1.66 11.37 -12.95
CA GLU A 44 0.69 12.21 -12.26
C GLU A 44 1.07 13.69 -12.44
N SER A 45 0.12 14.50 -12.88
CA SER A 45 0.33 15.93 -13.16
C SER A 45 -0.48 16.85 -12.27
N LYS A 46 -1.47 16.31 -11.52
CA LYS A 46 -2.40 17.11 -10.70
C LYS A 46 -2.03 17.11 -9.22
N ARG A 47 -0.98 16.38 -8.84
CA ARG A 47 -0.56 16.22 -7.46
C ARG A 47 0.97 16.29 -7.36
N ALA A 48 1.43 16.71 -6.19
CA ALA A 48 2.84 16.68 -5.82
C ALA A 48 3.01 15.95 -4.48
N ILE A 49 4.13 15.26 -4.32
CA ILE A 49 4.51 14.70 -3.02
C ILE A 49 4.70 15.86 -2.05
N ILE A 50 4.04 15.79 -0.89
CA ILE A 50 4.13 16.83 0.14
C ILE A 50 5.57 16.82 0.64
N SER A 51 6.21 17.99 0.58
CA SER A 51 7.60 18.11 1.00
C SER A 51 7.72 17.84 2.50
N THR A 52 8.66 16.98 2.87
CA THR A 52 9.00 16.70 4.28
C THR A 52 10.10 17.61 4.80
N THR A 53 10.81 18.32 3.91
CA THR A 53 11.96 19.18 4.23
C THR A 53 11.62 20.67 4.22
N THR A 54 10.58 21.09 3.50
CA THR A 54 10.07 22.46 3.52
C THR A 54 8.78 22.54 4.34
N GLU A 55 8.47 23.71 4.92
CA GLU A 55 7.22 23.92 5.66
C GLU A 55 6.00 23.95 4.72
N ASP A 56 5.47 22.77 4.38
CA ASP A 56 4.19 22.61 3.71
C ASP A 56 3.07 22.39 4.72
N ASN A 57 2.86 23.39 5.59
CA ASN A 57 2.00 23.26 6.77
C ASN A 57 0.54 22.97 6.39
N GLU A 58 0.03 23.57 5.32
CA GLU A 58 -1.32 23.31 4.83
C GLU A 58 -1.45 21.89 4.25
N GLY A 59 -0.48 21.45 3.44
CA GLY A 59 -0.44 20.09 2.90
C GLY A 59 -0.44 19.04 4.01
N TRP A 60 0.41 19.24 5.02
CA TRP A 60 0.49 18.30 6.16
C TRP A 60 -0.73 18.33 7.07
N LYS A 61 -1.36 19.50 7.27
CA LYS A 61 -2.64 19.60 7.99
C LYS A 61 -3.73 18.81 7.24
N ALA A 62 -3.81 18.95 5.93
CA ALA A 62 -4.78 18.21 5.11
C ALA A 62 -4.49 16.70 5.13
N ALA A 63 -3.23 16.30 5.00
CA ALA A 63 -2.81 14.90 5.02
C ALA A 63 -3.16 14.20 6.34
N VAL A 64 -2.80 14.78 7.48
CA VAL A 64 -3.11 14.17 8.79
C VAL A 64 -4.62 14.15 9.07
N THR A 65 -5.37 15.13 8.55
CA THR A 65 -6.83 15.13 8.64
C THR A 65 -7.42 13.99 7.82
N ALA A 66 -7.01 13.81 6.57
CA ALA A 66 -7.44 12.69 5.73
C ALA A 66 -7.06 11.34 6.35
N TYR A 67 -5.85 11.23 6.91
CA TYR A 67 -5.39 10.04 7.61
C TYR A 67 -6.29 9.68 8.80
N LYS A 68 -6.63 10.68 9.63
CA LYS A 68 -7.56 10.48 10.77
C LYS A 68 -8.94 10.06 10.29
N THR A 69 -9.48 10.70 9.26
CA THR A 69 -10.81 10.37 8.72
C THR A 69 -10.88 8.91 8.26
N ASP A 70 -9.89 8.44 7.51
CA ASP A 70 -9.86 7.06 6.99
C ASP A 70 -9.63 5.98 8.06
N ASN A 71 -9.13 6.40 9.22
CA ASN A 71 -8.87 5.53 10.36
C ASN A 71 -9.82 5.78 11.54
N THR A 72 -10.85 6.60 11.34
CA THR A 72 -11.85 6.88 12.38
C THR A 72 -12.60 5.60 12.77
N GLY A 73 -12.80 5.41 14.08
CA GLY A 73 -13.42 4.20 14.62
C GLY A 73 -12.49 2.99 14.76
N LYS A 74 -11.24 3.08 14.29
CA LYS A 74 -10.25 2.00 14.44
C LYS A 74 -9.43 2.18 15.71
N GLU A 75 -9.23 1.09 16.45
CA GLU A 75 -8.33 1.06 17.60
C GLU A 75 -6.87 1.32 17.17
N ARG A 76 -6.47 0.68 16.06
CA ARG A 76 -5.18 0.84 15.38
C ARG A 76 -5.41 1.42 13.99
N ASP A 77 -4.59 2.38 13.62
CA ASP A 77 -4.55 2.98 12.30
C ASP A 77 -3.87 2.07 11.27
N ALA A 78 -4.09 2.36 9.99
CA ALA A 78 -3.59 1.55 8.87
C ALA A 78 -2.07 1.36 8.86
N TRP A 79 -1.30 2.36 9.33
CA TRP A 79 0.16 2.30 9.34
C TRP A 79 0.76 2.06 10.73
N GLY A 80 -0.07 1.91 11.77
CA GLY A 80 0.40 1.66 13.14
C GLY A 80 1.27 2.79 13.68
N LEU A 81 0.91 4.05 13.41
CA LEU A 81 1.67 5.21 13.85
C LEU A 81 1.69 5.28 15.38
N SER A 82 2.88 5.47 15.96
CA SER A 82 3.05 5.51 17.42
C SER A 82 2.31 6.67 18.10
N ASP A 83 1.99 7.73 17.35
CA ASP A 83 1.24 8.90 17.82
C ASP A 83 -0.27 8.83 17.45
N TRP A 84 -0.77 7.69 16.97
CA TRP A 84 -2.18 7.52 16.60
C TRP A 84 -3.15 7.87 17.74
N SER A 85 -2.82 7.51 18.99
CA SER A 85 -3.64 7.85 20.16
C SER A 85 -3.82 9.36 20.34
N THR A 86 -2.81 10.13 19.97
CA THR A 86 -2.86 11.59 19.98
C THR A 86 -3.68 12.09 18.80
N ILE A 87 -3.41 11.63 17.58
CA ILE A 87 -4.15 12.04 16.37
C ILE A 87 -5.65 11.75 16.52
N LYS A 88 -6.03 10.57 17.02
CA LYS A 88 -7.44 10.15 17.13
C LYS A 88 -8.23 10.98 18.14
N SER A 89 -7.60 11.43 19.23
CA SER A 89 -8.25 12.20 20.31
C SER A 89 -8.35 13.70 20.01
N GLN A 90 -7.55 14.23 19.08
CA GLN A 90 -7.53 15.65 18.76
C GLN A 90 -8.73 16.08 17.91
N SER A 91 -9.51 17.06 18.36
CA SER A 91 -10.62 17.64 17.59
C SER A 91 -10.12 18.48 16.42
N ASN A 92 -9.04 19.24 16.63
CA ASN A 92 -8.47 20.16 15.65
C ASN A 92 -7.02 19.77 15.31
N LEU A 93 -6.84 19.17 14.14
CA LEU A 93 -5.52 18.78 13.65
C LEU A 93 -4.77 19.95 12.99
N SER A 94 -3.44 19.86 13.04
CA SER A 94 -2.48 20.82 12.48
C SER A 94 -1.26 20.05 11.97
N HIS A 95 -0.41 20.70 11.18
CA HIS A 95 0.82 20.12 10.64
C HIS A 95 1.75 19.50 11.70
N THR A 96 1.73 19.99 12.94
CA THR A 96 2.52 19.48 14.07
C THR A 96 2.11 18.06 14.50
N HIS A 97 0.87 17.67 14.21
CA HIS A 97 0.36 16.32 14.49
C HIS A 97 0.73 15.31 13.40
N ALA A 98 1.38 15.76 12.31
CA ALA A 98 1.73 14.91 11.19
C ALA A 98 3.14 14.30 11.33
N THR A 99 3.83 14.42 12.47
CA THR A 99 5.24 14.03 12.59
C THR A 99 5.51 12.57 12.23
N LYS A 100 4.76 11.61 12.81
CA LYS A 100 4.96 10.19 12.44
C LYS A 100 4.41 9.86 11.07
N LEU A 101 3.35 10.54 10.63
CA LEU A 101 2.85 10.42 9.27
C LEU A 101 3.90 10.86 8.23
N LYS A 102 4.62 11.97 8.48
CA LYS A 102 5.73 12.47 7.66
C LYS A 102 6.85 11.44 7.57
N GLU A 103 7.31 10.93 8.71
CA GLU A 103 8.35 9.90 8.78
C GLU A 103 7.97 8.65 7.96
N GLU A 104 6.73 8.21 8.08
CA GLU A 104 6.22 7.04 7.36
C GLU A 104 6.06 7.31 5.86
N CYS A 105 5.63 8.52 5.49
CA CYS A 105 5.61 8.94 4.09
C CYS A 105 7.00 8.88 3.45
N VAL A 106 8.08 9.31 4.13
CA VAL A 106 9.46 9.23 3.59
C VAL A 106 9.81 7.79 3.23
N LYS A 107 9.47 6.82 4.08
CA LYS A 107 9.75 5.40 3.83
C LYS A 107 8.89 4.85 2.69
N ARG A 108 7.59 5.15 2.72
CA ARG A 108 6.62 4.53 1.80
C ARG A 108 6.72 5.08 0.37
N VAL A 109 7.19 6.31 0.16
CA VAL A 109 7.47 6.82 -1.20
C VAL A 109 8.65 6.12 -1.88
N GLU A 110 9.47 5.38 -1.13
CA GLU A 110 10.57 4.57 -1.65
C GLU A 110 10.18 3.11 -1.88
N MET A 111 9.04 2.67 -1.34
CA MET A 111 8.53 1.33 -1.54
C MET A 111 8.10 1.09 -2.99
N LYS A 112 8.06 -0.19 -3.35
CA LYS A 112 7.61 -0.65 -4.66
C LYS A 112 6.18 -1.14 -4.60
N PHE A 113 5.45 -0.91 -5.69
CA PHE A 113 4.04 -1.23 -5.83
C PHE A 113 3.79 -1.87 -7.20
N THR A 114 2.76 -2.70 -7.27
CA THR A 114 2.38 -3.39 -8.52
C THR A 114 1.76 -2.46 -9.56
N GLY A 115 1.25 -1.30 -9.14
CA GLY A 115 0.65 -0.30 -10.01
C GLY A 115 -0.15 0.75 -9.24
N ARG A 116 -0.98 1.52 -9.96
CA ARG A 116 -1.84 2.56 -9.36
C ARG A 116 -3.05 2.01 -8.61
N GLU A 117 -3.44 0.77 -8.91
CA GLU A 117 -4.55 0.07 -8.26
C GLU A 117 -4.12 -0.64 -6.98
N ASP A 118 -2.81 -0.69 -6.71
CA ASP A 118 -2.26 -1.26 -5.49
C ASP A 118 -2.75 -0.47 -4.28
N ALA A 119 -3.33 -1.16 -3.30
CA ALA A 119 -3.88 -0.52 -2.10
C ALA A 119 -2.82 0.31 -1.37
N GLY A 120 -1.58 -0.19 -1.27
CA GLY A 120 -0.48 0.54 -0.65
C GLY A 120 -0.09 1.78 -1.45
N TYR A 121 -0.13 1.71 -2.80
CA TYR A 121 0.10 2.89 -3.64
C TYR A 121 -0.98 3.96 -3.39
N LEU A 122 -2.25 3.55 -3.33
CA LEU A 122 -3.38 4.46 -3.11
C LEU A 122 -3.31 5.13 -1.74
N GLU A 123 -2.87 4.42 -0.69
CA GLU A 123 -2.64 5.01 0.64
C GLU A 123 -1.55 6.10 0.59
N VAL A 124 -0.39 5.80 -0.02
CA VAL A 124 0.70 6.78 -0.16
C VAL A 124 0.27 7.96 -1.01
N PHE A 125 -0.44 7.69 -2.11
CA PHE A 125 -1.00 8.71 -2.98
C PHE A 125 -1.96 9.64 -2.21
N LYS A 126 -2.81 9.07 -1.36
CA LYS A 126 -3.81 9.84 -0.61
C LYS A 126 -3.18 10.68 0.51
N TRP A 127 -2.26 10.11 1.28
CA TRP A 127 -1.78 10.72 2.53
C TRP A 127 -0.42 11.41 2.42
N CYS A 128 0.36 11.15 1.37
CA CYS A 128 1.69 11.74 1.18
C CYS A 128 1.75 12.71 -0.01
N THR A 129 0.63 12.99 -0.69
CA THR A 129 0.58 13.92 -1.82
C THR A 129 -0.55 14.94 -1.66
N LYS A 130 -0.33 16.14 -2.18
CA LYS A 130 -1.34 17.21 -2.24
C LYS A 130 -1.69 17.55 -3.68
N ALA A 131 -2.88 18.10 -3.90
CA ALA A 131 -3.23 18.68 -5.19
C ALA A 131 -2.28 19.85 -5.51
N THR A 132 -1.82 19.91 -6.76
CA THR A 132 -1.16 21.08 -7.32
C THR A 132 -2.25 21.95 -7.94
N GLN A 133 -2.38 23.18 -7.46
CA GLN A 133 -3.26 24.19 -8.08
C GLN A 133 -2.68 24.64 -9.42
#